data_AF-A0A2V6QJ14-F1
#
_entry.id   AF-A0A2V6QJ14-F1
#
_cell.length_a   1.000
_cell.length_b   1.000
_cell.length_c   1.000
_cell.angle_alpha   90.00
_cell.angle_beta   90.00
_cell.angle_gamma   90.00
#
_symmetry.space_group_name_H-M   'P 1'
#
loop_
_entity.id
_entity.type
_entity.pdbx_description
1 polymer ?
#
loop_
_entity_poly.entity_id
_entity_poly.type
_entity_poly.pdbx_seq_one_letter_code
_entity_poly.pdbx_strand_id
1 'polypeptide(L)' 'MLPAGNRSFALNEEVNATFYDAAIARRPEQAFEEDLRYARAVTYEDWRNRGPLTRVRELLALPIRSQM' A
#
# COMPACT_ATOMS: atom_id res chain seq x y z
N MET A 1 2.79 -15.94 15.62
CA MET A 1 2.44 -15.55 14.24
C MET A 1 1.54 -14.33 14.32
N LEU A 2 2.10 -13.12 14.31
CA LEU A 2 1.33 -11.89 14.43
C LEU A 2 0.91 -11.42 13.02
N PRO A 3 -0.37 -11.09 12.80
CA PRO A 3 -0.84 -10.62 11.51
C PRO A 3 -0.14 -9.30 11.17
N ALA A 4 0.30 -9.17 9.92
CA ALA A 4 1.17 -8.08 9.45
C ALA A 4 0.61 -6.65 9.66
N GLY A 5 -0.67 -6.49 10.00
CA GLY A 5 -1.28 -5.19 10.31
C GLY A 5 -0.88 -4.60 11.66
N ASN A 6 -0.56 -5.40 12.67
CA ASN A 6 -0.31 -4.87 14.03
C ASN A 6 1.10 -4.31 14.24
N ARG A 7 2.04 -4.56 13.31
CA ARG A 7 3.41 -4.02 13.42
C ARG A 7 3.54 -2.62 12.83
N SER A 8 2.81 -2.28 11.76
CA SER A 8 2.81 -0.93 11.18
C SER A 8 2.37 0.10 12.22
N PHE A 9 1.28 -0.18 12.93
CA PHE A 9 0.78 0.69 14.00
C PHE A 9 1.63 0.75 15.28
N ALA A 10 2.50 -0.23 15.52
CA ALA A 10 3.29 -0.31 16.75
C ALA A 10 4.72 0.25 16.59
N LEU A 11 5.20 0.41 15.34
CA LEU A 11 6.57 0.85 15.04
C LEU A 11 6.63 2.15 14.21
N ASN A 12 5.60 2.46 13.41
CA ASN A 12 5.48 3.78 12.79
C ASN A 12 4.58 4.67 13.65
N GLU A 13 5.07 5.87 13.96
CA GLU A 13 4.19 6.97 14.38
C GLU A 13 3.39 7.44 13.16
N GLU A 14 2.29 6.74 12.85
CA GLU A 14 1.39 7.13 11.77
C GLU A 14 0.48 8.26 12.24
N VAL A 15 0.65 9.45 11.67
CA VAL A 15 -0.26 10.58 11.85
C VAL A 15 -1.21 10.64 10.67
N ASN A 16 -2.51 10.52 10.97
CA ASN A 16 -3.56 10.77 9.99
C ASN A 16 -4.04 12.22 10.13
N ALA A 17 -4.03 12.97 9.03
CA ALA A 17 -4.52 14.33 8.98
C ALA A 17 -5.73 14.41 8.05
N THR A 18 -6.81 15.03 8.53
CA THR A 18 -8.01 15.30 7.73
C THR A 18 -8.09 16.79 7.45
N PHE A 19 -8.20 17.15 6.17
CA PHE A 19 -8.34 18.55 5.75
C PHE A 19 -9.83 18.90 5.59
N TYR A 20 -10.28 19.91 6.34
CA TYR A 20 -11.67 20.42 6.23
C TYR A 20 -11.82 21.51 5.17
N ASP A 21 -10.73 22.21 4.83
CA ASP A 21 -10.77 23.21 3.78
C ASP A 21 -10.89 22.54 2.41
N ALA A 22 -11.93 22.90 1.66
CA ALA A 22 -12.24 22.27 0.38
C ALA A 22 -11.17 22.52 -0.69
N ALA A 23 -10.49 23.67 -0.66
CA ALA A 23 -9.44 23.98 -1.62
C ALA A 23 -8.17 23.16 -1.34
N ILE A 24 -7.86 22.90 -0.06
CA ILE A 24 -6.77 22.01 0.34
C ILE A 24 -7.12 20.56 0.02
N ALA A 25 -8.33 20.09 0.35
CA ALA A 25 -8.78 18.72 0.11
C ALA A 25 -8.80 18.33 -1.37
N ARG A 26 -9.14 19.26 -2.27
CA ARG A 26 -9.17 19.02 -3.73
C ARG A 26 -7.81 18.68 -4.34
N ARG A 27 -6.70 19.15 -3.76
CA ARG A 27 -5.36 18.95 -4.33
C ARG A 27 -4.93 17.47 -4.30
N PRO A 28 -4.95 16.76 -3.16
CA PRO A 28 -4.64 15.34 -3.13
C PRO A 28 -5.68 14.50 -3.90
N GLU A 29 -6.95 14.91 -3.95
CA GLU A 29 -7.97 14.25 -4.79
C GLU A 29 -7.57 14.27 -6.27
N GLN A 30 -7.19 15.44 -6.80
CA GLN A 30 -6.75 15.57 -8.20
C GLN A 30 -5.47 14.77 -8.48
N ALA A 31 -4.50 14.80 -7.55
CA ALA A 31 -3.28 14.00 -7.69
C ALA A 31 -3.60 12.50 -7.73
N PHE A 32 -4.52 12.04 -6.87
CA PHE A 32 -4.97 10.66 -6.87
C PHE A 32 -5.67 10.27 -8.17
N GLU A 33 -6.56 11.13 -8.69
CA GLU A 33 -7.22 10.92 -10.00
C GLU A 33 -6.22 10.87 -11.16
N GLU A 34 -5.15 11.68 -11.10
CA GLU A 34 -4.07 11.66 -12.07
C GLU A 34 -3.28 10.34 -12.01
N ASP A 35 -2.95 9.88 -10.80
CA ASP A 35 -2.26 8.61 -10.58
C ASP A 35 -3.08 7.40 -11.06
N LEU A 36 -4.41 7.46 -10.92
CA LEU A 36 -5.30 6.40 -11.42
C LEU A 36 -5.17 6.16 -12.92
N ARG A 37 -4.78 7.16 -13.72
CA ARG A 37 -4.55 6.99 -15.16
C ARG A 37 -3.38 6.07 -15.49
N TYR A 38 -2.44 5.92 -14.56
CA TYR A 38 -1.27 5.05 -14.70
C TYR A 38 -1.38 3.77 -13.86
N ALA A 39 -2.43 3.65 -13.06
CA ALA A 39 -2.71 2.49 -12.24
C ALA A 39 -3.39 1.38 -13.04
N ARG A 40 -3.14 0.13 -12.63
CA ARG A 40 -3.89 -1.03 -13.13
C ARG A 40 -4.80 -1.53 -12.02
N ALA A 41 -6.09 -1.65 -12.30
CA ALA A 41 -7.02 -2.31 -11.40
C ALA A 41 -6.59 -3.77 -11.15
N VAL A 42 -6.61 -4.17 -9.88
CA VAL A 42 -6.26 -5.53 -9.46
C VAL A 42 -7.48 -6.18 -8.83
N THR A 43 -7.97 -7.27 -9.41
CA THR A 43 -9.03 -8.08 -8.82
C THR A 43 -8.45 -9.14 -7.87
N TYR A 44 -9.30 -9.74 -7.05
CA TYR A 44 -8.90 -10.87 -6.21
C TYR A 44 -8.38 -12.06 -7.04
N GLU A 45 -9.01 -12.33 -8.18
CA GLU A 45 -8.58 -13.40 -9.09
C GLU A 45 -7.21 -13.10 -9.71
N ASP A 46 -6.98 -11.86 -10.16
CA ASP A 46 -5.66 -11.42 -10.66
C ASP A 46 -4.57 -11.60 -9.60
N TRP A 47 -4.88 -11.23 -8.36
CA TRP A 47 -3.95 -11.36 -7.24
C TRP A 47 -3.67 -12.82 -6.89
N ARG A 48 -4.69 -13.68 -6.92
CA ARG A 48 -4.55 -15.12 -6.64
C ARG A 48 -3.73 -15.83 -7.72
N ASN A 49 -3.93 -15.43 -8.98
CA ASN A 49 -3.25 -15.95 -10.16
C ASN A 49 -1.89 -15.28 -10.42
N ARG A 50 -1.39 -14.45 -9.50
CA ARG A 50 -0.05 -13.84 -9.63
C ARG A 50 1.01 -14.91 -9.81
N GLY A 51 1.89 -14.70 -10.80
CA GLY A 51 2.84 -15.71 -11.26
C GLY A 51 3.83 -16.20 -10.17
N PRO A 52 4.39 -17.41 -10.35
CA PRO A 52 5.30 -18.02 -9.38
C PRO A 52 6.56 -17.17 -9.13
N LEU A 53 7.01 -16.40 -10.14
CA LEU A 53 8.14 -15.47 -10.01
C LEU A 53 7.87 -14.36 -8.98
N THR A 54 6.64 -13.84 -8.91
CA THR A 54 6.24 -12.84 -7.91
C THR A 54 6.32 -13.42 -6.50
N ARG A 55 5.88 -14.67 -6.32
CA ARG A 55 5.92 -15.36 -5.02
C ARG A 55 7.36 -15.64 -4.56
N VAL A 56 8.26 -15.99 -5.47
CA VAL A 56 9.69 -16.17 -5.17
C VAL A 56 10.33 -14.84 -4.76
N ARG A 57 10.01 -13.74 -5.45
CA ARG A 57 10.47 -12.40 -5.05
C ARG A 57 9.94 -11.97 -3.68
N GLU A 58 8.67 -12.25 -3.37
CA GLU A 58 8.10 -12.04 -2.03
C GLU A 58 8.90 -12.82 -0.97
N LEU A 59 9.25 -14.09 -1.25
CA LEU A 59 10.03 -14.93 -0.35
C LEU A 59 11.45 -14.40 -0.10
N LEU A 60 12.13 -13.93 -1.16
CA LEU A 60 13.48 -13.37 -1.07
C LEU A 60 13.52 -12.00 -0.37
N ALA A 61 12.40 -11.29 -0.31
CA ALA A 61 12.27 -10.03 0.43
C ALA A 61 12.00 -10.22 1.93
N LEU A 62 11.60 -11.42 2.37
CA LEU A 62 11.36 -11.74 3.79
C LEU A 62 12.52 -11.41 4.75
N PRO A 63 13.81 -11.70 4.43
CA PRO A 63 14.92 -11.37 5.32
C PRO A 63 15.23 -9.87 5.39
N ILE A 64 14.80 -9.07 4.41
CA ILE A 64 14.92 -7.59 4.44
C ILE A 64 13.81 -6.99 5.31
N ARG A 65 12.65 -7.67 5.37
CA ARG A 65 11.48 -7.27 6.13
C ARG A 65 11.67 -7.33 7.65
N SER A 66 12.71 -7.98 8.16
CA SER A 66 13.00 -7.97 9.61
C SER A 66 13.63 -6.66 10.10
N GLN A 67 14.03 -5.76 9.18
CA GLN A 67 14.74 -4.51 9.47
C GLN A 67 13.92 -3.24 9.14
N MET A 68 12.64 -3.39 8.77
CA MET A 68 11.68 -2.29 8.56
C MET A 68 10.53 -2.37 9.56
#